data_AF-A0A2N2GTH2-F1
#
_entry.id   AF-A0A2N2GTH2-F1
#
_cell.length_a   1.000
_cell.length_b   1.000
_cell.length_c   1.000
_cell.angle_alpha   90.00
_cell.angle_beta   90.00
_cell.angle_gamma   90.00
#
_symmetry.space_group_name_H-M   'P 1'
#
loop_
_entity.id
_entity.type
_entity.pdbx_description
1 polymer ?
#
loop_
_entity_poly.entity_id
_entity_poly.type
_entity_poly.pdbx_seq_one_letter_code
_entity_poly.pdbx_strand_id
1 'polypeptide(L)' 'MKIDMSPGAVTLRLRQVAQLRKLCLALSRSSAGSDIQRKSKANKLVQRTSPAFTRRREAPPYPD' A
#
# COMPACT_ATOMS: atom_id res chain seq x y z
N MET A 1 -4.84 24.87 -9.39
CA MET A 1 -4.80 23.60 -10.15
C MET A 1 -6.18 22.96 -10.12
N LYS A 2 -6.74 22.56 -11.27
CA LYS A 2 -8.02 21.86 -11.33
C LYS A 2 -7.74 20.36 -11.50
N ILE A 3 -8.19 19.54 -10.55
CA ILE A 3 -8.00 18.09 -10.63
C ILE A 3 -9.06 17.55 -11.59
N ASP A 4 -8.63 16.83 -12.62
CA ASP A 4 -9.55 16.11 -13.49
C ASP A 4 -10.25 14.99 -12.70
N MET A 5 -11.55 15.12 -12.52
CA MET A 5 -12.41 14.15 -11.81
C MET A 5 -13.29 13.34 -12.77
N SER A 6 -12.95 13.32 -14.06
CA SER A 6 -13.62 12.45 -15.04
C SER A 6 -13.58 10.98 -14.57
N PRO A 7 -14.59 10.17 -14.91
CA PRO A 7 -14.62 8.75 -14.52
C PRO A 7 -13.36 7.98 -14.94
N GLY A 8 -12.81 8.29 -16.12
CA GLY A 8 -11.57 7.69 -16.62
C GLY A 8 -10.36 8.04 -15.75
N ALA A 9 -10.21 9.32 -15.38
CA ALA A 9 -9.11 9.77 -14.53
C ALA A 9 -9.21 9.22 -13.11
N VAL A 10 -10.43 9.10 -12.56
CA VAL A 10 -10.65 8.44 -11.26
C VAL A 10 -10.27 6.97 -11.32
N THR A 11 -10.72 6.25 -12.36
CA THR A 11 -10.41 4.82 -12.57
C THR A 11 -8.92 4.58 -12.68
N LEU A 12 -8.20 5.41 -13.44
CA LEU A 12 -6.75 5.31 -13.59
C LEU A 12 -6.03 5.46 -12.24
N ARG A 13 -6.40 6.48 -11.46
CA ARG A 13 -5.81 6.70 -10.13
C ARG A 13 -6.08 5.55 -9.18
N LEU A 14 -7.30 5.00 -9.18
CA LEU A 14 -7.63 3.83 -8.37
C LEU A 14 -6.78 2.62 -8.75
N ARG A 15 -6.55 2.38 -10.05
CA ARG A 15 -5.65 1.30 -10.51
C ARG A 15 -4.22 1.51 -10.05
N GLN A 16 -3.70 2.73 -10.16
CA GLN A 16 -2.34 3.07 -9.69
C GLN A 16 -2.21 2.87 -8.18
N VAL A 17 -3.19 3.30 -7.39
CA VAL A 17 -3.22 3.09 -5.93
C VAL A 17 -3.25 1.59 -5.59
N ALA A 18 -4.02 0.80 -6.34
CA ALA A 18 -4.05 -0.66 -6.14
C ALA A 18 -2.71 -1.33 -6.43
N GLN A 19 -2.00 -0.92 -7.50
CA GLN A 19 -0.66 -1.40 -7.83
C GLN A 19 0.36 -0.98 -6.77
N LEU A 20 0.32 0.29 -6.35
CA LEU A 20 1.20 0.82 -5.31
C LEU A 20 1.02 0.03 -4.00
N ARG A 21 -0.23 -0.25 -3.61
CA ARG A 21 -0.52 -1.08 -2.44
C ARG A 21 0.12 -2.45 -2.54
N LYS A 22 -0.01 -3.14 -3.68
CA LYS A 22 0.60 -4.46 -3.90
C LYS A 22 2.12 -4.40 -3.77
N LEU A 23 2.75 -3.40 -4.36
CA LEU A 23 4.20 -3.20 -4.29
C LEU A 23 4.67 -2.99 -2.84
N CYS A 24 3.98 -2.13 -2.09
CA CYS A 24 4.36 -1.87 -0.70
C CYS A 24 4.20 -3.11 0.19
N LEU A 25 3.15 -3.93 -0.05
CA LEU A 25 2.97 -5.22 0.64
C LEU A 25 4.09 -6.22 0.31
N ALA A 26 4.49 -6.30 -0.96
CA ALA A 26 5.61 -7.14 -1.37
C ALA A 26 6.91 -6.67 -0.71
N LEU A 27 7.16 -5.36 -0.71
CA LEU A 27 8.33 -4.75 -0.09
C LEU A 27 8.37 -5.01 1.42
N SER A 28 7.26 -4.86 2.14
CA SER A 28 7.22 -5.12 3.59
C SER A 28 7.50 -6.58 3.95
N ARG A 29 7.19 -7.52 3.05
CA ARG A 29 7.45 -8.96 3.22
C ARG A 29 8.83 -9.39 2.75
N SER A 30 9.56 -8.51 2.05
CA SER A 30 10.91 -8.79 1.59
C SER A 30 11.93 -8.78 2.73
N SER A 31 13.11 -9.36 2.48
CA SER A 31 14.26 -9.28 3.39
C SER A 31 14.66 -7.84 3.68
N ALA A 32 14.69 -6.98 2.66
CA ALA A 32 14.97 -5.55 2.79
C ALA A 32 13.95 -4.84 3.69
N GLY A 33 12.66 -5.13 3.53
CA GLY A 33 11.61 -4.58 4.39
C GLY A 33 11.77 -4.99 5.85
N SER A 34 12.10 -6.26 6.07
CA SER A 34 12.38 -6.80 7.42
C SER A 34 13.63 -6.17 8.04
N ASP A 35 14.68 -5.93 7.25
CA ASP A 35 15.90 -5.27 7.70
C ASP A 35 15.66 -3.81 8.09
N ILE A 36 14.86 -3.08 7.31
CA ILE A 36 14.47 -1.71 7.63
C ILE A 36 13.70 -1.68 8.96
N GLN A 37 12.73 -2.59 9.16
CA GLN A 37 12.01 -2.68 10.43
C GLN A 37 12.93 -2.98 11.62
N ARG A 38 13.90 -3.88 11.44
CA ARG A 38 14.88 -4.21 12.48
C ARG A 38 15.83 -3.06 12.82
N LYS A 39 16.35 -2.35 11.80
CA LYS A 39 17.32 -1.25 11.96
C LYS A 39 16.65 0.05 12.43
N SER A 40 15.39 0.26 12.06
CA SER A 40 14.65 1.49 12.35
C SER A 40 13.55 1.29 13.41
N LYS A 41 13.78 0.42 14.41
CA LYS A 41 12.81 0.13 15.48
C LYS A 41 12.31 1.37 16.22
N ALA A 42 13.14 2.39 16.41
CA ALA A 42 12.78 3.64 17.09
C ALA A 42 12.16 4.69 16.16
N ASN A 43 12.11 4.45 14.85
CA ASN A 43 11.55 5.39 13.89
C ASN A 43 10.02 5.35 13.90
N LYS A 44 9.41 6.42 14.42
CA LYS A 44 7.95 6.55 14.51
C LYS A 44 7.24 6.45 13.16
N LEU A 45 7.87 6.87 12.05
CA LEU A 45 7.27 6.73 10.72
C LEU A 45 7.17 5.26 10.32
N VAL A 46 8.23 4.48 10.53
CA VAL A 46 8.28 3.04 10.24
C VAL A 46 7.30 2.28 11.13
N GLN A 47 7.22 2.62 12.42
CA GLN A 47 6.25 2.02 13.35
C GLN A 47 4.81 2.27 12.93
N ARG A 48 4.48 3.49 12.48
CA ARG A 48 3.10 3.83 12.04
C ARG A 48 2.71 3.15 10.74
N THR A 49 3.66 2.96 9.83
CA THR A 49 3.38 2.40 8.49
C THR A 49 3.46 0.88 8.43
N SER A 50 4.28 0.24 9.26
CA SER A 50 4.44 -1.23 9.25
C SER A 50 3.13 -2.01 9.41
N PRO A 51 2.19 -1.63 10.32
CA PRO A 51 0.88 -2.29 10.44
C PRO A 51 -0.05 -2.11 9.24
N ALA A 52 0.12 -1.05 8.45
CA ALA A 52 -0.68 -0.80 7.25
C ALA A 52 -0.38 -1.83 6.15
N PHE A 53 0.80 -2.46 6.22
CA PHE A 53 1.25 -3.48 5.27
C PHE A 53 1.05 -4.92 5.75
N THR A 54 0.54 -5.14 6.97
CA THR A 54 0.34 -6.50 7.52
C THR A 54 -1.12 -6.97 7.51
N ARG A 55 -2.10 -6.10 7.24
CA ARG A 55 -3.52 -6.50 7.23
C ARG A 55 -3.92 -7.19 5.92
N ARG A 56 -4.09 -8.52 6.01
CA ARG A 56 -4.84 -9.34 5.06
C ARG A 56 -6.26 -9.55 5.61
N ARG A 57 -7.25 -8.98 4.94
CA ARG A 57 -8.47 -9.70 4.58
C ARG A 57 -8.57 -9.47 3.07
N GLU A 58 -8.36 -10.53 2.29
CA GLU A 58 -8.87 -10.53 0.92
C GLU A 58 -10.35 -10.19 1.02
N ALA A 59 -10.74 -9.02 0.54
CA ALA A 59 -12.14 -8.81 0.22
C ALA A 59 -12.44 -9.78 -0.93
N PRO A 60 -13.52 -10.58 -0.84
CA PRO A 60 -13.90 -11.45 -1.94
C PRO A 60 -14.05 -10.63 -3.23
N PRO A 61 -13.74 -11.22 -4.40
CA PRO A 61 -14.05 -10.57 -5.66
C PRO A 61 -15.56 -10.29 -5.67
N TYR A 62 -15.95 -9.07 -6.05
CA TYR A 62 -17.34 -8.63 -6.08
C TYR A 62 -18.25 -9.70 -6.72
N PRO A 63 -19.47 -9.93 -6.18
CA PRO A 63 -20.44 -10.79 -6.85
C PRO A 63 -20.96 -10.09 -8.10
N ASP A 64 -21.29 -10.90 -9.11
CA ASP A 64 -21.90 -10.50 -10.39
C ASP A 64 -23.23 -9.75 -10.21
#